data_AF-A0A6C0AZH6-F1
#
_entry.id   AF-A0A6C0AZH6-F1
#
_cell.length_a   1.000
_cell.length_b   1.000
_cell.length_c   1.000
_cell.angle_alpha   90.00
_cell.angle_beta   90.00
_cell.angle_gamma   90.00
#
_symmetry.space_group_name_H-M   'P 1'
#
loop_
_entity.id
_entity.type
_entity.pdbx_description
1 polymer ?
#
loop_
_entity_poly.entity_id
_entity_poly.type
_entity_poly.pdbx_seq_one_letter_code
_entity_poly.pdbx_strand_id
1 'polypeptide(L)'
;MSYSLTNEDYISILHYYNLPIPKRQIDIKTESEKILAKKLCSCIKKIGQPEAKSIGICTRTVFNKKGLNRGTFKCKRKRRVIFTKKHKRSIHIGRKGDKK
;
A
#
# COMPACT_ATOMS: atom_id res chain seq x y z
N MET A 1 11.55 11.96 7.59
CA MET A 1 12.13 10.65 7.95
C MET A 1 11.30 9.51 7.35
N SER A 2 11.95 8.53 6.74
CA SER A 2 11.38 7.24 6.34
C SER A 2 11.93 6.15 7.26
N TYR A 3 11.09 5.20 7.68
CA TYR A 3 11.53 4.04 8.46
C TYR A 3 11.38 2.76 7.63
N SER A 4 12.28 1.80 7.87
CA SER A 4 12.25 0.48 7.25
C SER A 4 11.00 -0.32 7.64
N LEU A 5 10.56 -1.18 6.73
CA LEU A 5 9.44 -2.12 6.95
C LEU A 5 9.99 -3.46 7.47
N THR A 6 9.29 -4.04 8.43
CA THR A 6 9.48 -5.40 8.93
C THR A 6 8.56 -6.36 8.17
N ASN A 7 8.81 -7.66 8.31
CA ASN A 7 7.95 -8.69 7.71
C ASN A 7 6.51 -8.64 8.25
N GLU A 8 6.35 -8.33 9.54
CA GLU A 8 5.05 -8.17 10.18
C GLU A 8 4.23 -7.05 9.53
N ASP A 9 4.88 -5.96 9.10
CA ASP A 9 4.18 -4.89 8.40
C ASP A 9 3.58 -5.37 7.08
N TYR A 10 4.35 -6.13 6.30
CA TYR A 10 3.87 -6.72 5.06
C TYR A 10 2.73 -7.72 5.31
N ILE A 11 2.88 -8.57 6.33
CA ILE A 11 1.84 -9.53 6.74
C ILE A 11 0.54 -8.79 7.12
N SER A 12 0.61 -7.71 7.89
CA SER A 12 -0.56 -6.92 8.26
C SER A 12 -1.28 -6.29 7.05
N ILE A 13 -0.53 -5.91 6.01
CA ILE A 13 -1.09 -5.39 4.75
C ILE A 13 -1.87 -6.50 4.04
N LEU A 14 -1.29 -7.70 3.94
CA LEU A 14 -1.96 -8.84 3.33
C LEU A 14 -3.23 -9.22 4.10
N HIS A 15 -3.15 -9.27 5.44
CA HIS A 15 -4.32 -9.50 6.30
C HIS A 15 -5.41 -8.45 6.07
N TYR A 16 -5.07 -7.17 5.99
CA TYR A 16 -6.05 -6.11 5.72
C TYR A 16 -6.80 -6.31 4.40
N TYR A 17 -6.13 -6.85 3.40
CA TYR A 17 -6.76 -7.14 2.11
C TYR A 17 -7.35 -8.55 2.01
N ASN A 18 -7.34 -9.32 3.10
CA ASN A 18 -7.76 -10.74 3.16
C ASN A 18 -7.04 -11.59 2.09
N LEU A 19 -5.73 -11.38 1.92
CA LEU A 19 -4.91 -12.16 1.02
C LEU A 19 -4.21 -13.31 1.77
N PRO A 20 -3.99 -14.46 1.13
CA PRO A 20 -3.21 -15.54 1.72
C PRO A 20 -1.78 -15.07 1.96
N ILE A 21 -1.16 -15.54 3.05
CA ILE A 21 0.21 -15.19 3.42
C ILE A 21 1.15 -16.25 2.84
N PRO A 22 2.01 -15.90 1.88
CA PRO A 22 3.01 -16.81 1.35
C PRO A 22 4.00 -17.24 2.43
N LYS A 23 4.63 -18.40 2.27
CA LYS A 23 5.66 -18.88 3.22
C LYS A 23 6.98 -18.13 3.11
N ARG A 24 7.34 -17.65 1.91
CA ARG A 24 8.62 -16.98 1.64
C ARG A 24 8.51 -15.48 1.86
N GLN A 25 9.50 -14.89 2.54
CA GLN A 25 9.55 -13.45 2.83
C GLN A 25 9.53 -12.58 1.56
N ILE A 26 10.22 -13.03 0.51
CA ILE A 26 10.28 -12.32 -0.78
C ILE A 26 8.88 -12.24 -1.39
N ASP A 27 8.09 -13.30 -1.28
CA ASP A 27 6.73 -13.37 -1.83
C ASP A 27 5.77 -12.51 -0.99
N ILE A 28 5.88 -12.54 0.34
CA ILE A 28 5.13 -11.66 1.25
C ILE A 28 5.31 -10.18 0.86
N LYS A 29 6.57 -9.77 0.66
CA LYS A 29 6.92 -8.41 0.24
C LYS A 29 6.35 -8.11 -1.14
N THR A 30 6.61 -8.98 -2.11
CA THR A 30 6.20 -8.79 -3.50
C THR A 30 4.69 -8.67 -3.62
N GLU A 31 3.94 -9.49 -2.91
CA GLU A 31 2.48 -9.49 -2.94
C GLU A 31 1.90 -8.24 -2.28
N SER A 32 2.51 -7.79 -1.17
CA SER A 32 2.16 -6.52 -0.52
C SER A 32 2.38 -5.31 -1.42
N GLU A 33 3.52 -5.26 -2.12
CA GLU A 33 3.83 -4.20 -3.08
C GLU A 33 2.89 -4.25 -4.29
N LYS A 34 2.54 -5.44 -4.78
CA LYS A 34 1.58 -5.61 -5.89
C LYS A 34 0.18 -5.14 -5.50
N ILE A 35 -0.35 -5.55 -4.34
CA ILE A 35 -1.71 -5.20 -3.94
C ILE A 35 -1.86 -3.70 -3.70
N LEU A 36 -0.89 -3.07 -3.04
CA LEU A 36 -0.90 -1.62 -2.82
C LEU A 36 -0.77 -0.86 -4.14
N ALA A 37 0.09 -1.31 -5.06
CA ALA A 37 0.17 -0.73 -6.40
C ALA A 37 -1.16 -0.88 -7.16
N LYS A 38 -1.79 -2.05 -7.13
CA LYS A 38 -3.09 -2.29 -7.76
C LYS A 38 -4.15 -1.33 -7.22
N LYS A 39 -4.22 -1.13 -5.90
CA LYS A 39 -5.17 -0.21 -5.27
C LYS A 39 -4.90 1.26 -5.64
N LEU A 40 -3.63 1.67 -5.60
CA LEU A 40 -3.21 3.01 -6.01
C LEU A 40 -3.60 3.30 -7.46
N CYS A 41 -3.24 2.41 -8.38
CA CYS A 41 -3.51 2.58 -9.80
C CYS A 41 -5.00 2.51 -10.13
N SER A 42 -5.76 1.64 -9.47
CA SER A 42 -7.21 1.59 -9.61
C SER A 42 -7.87 2.88 -9.12
N CYS A 43 -7.38 3.47 -8.04
CA CYS A 43 -7.87 4.74 -7.54
C CYS A 43 -7.56 5.88 -8.55
N ILE A 44 -6.32 5.96 -9.04
CA ILE A 44 -5.92 6.99 -10.01
C ILE A 44 -6.78 6.89 -11.28
N LYS A 45 -6.97 5.67 -11.80
CA LYS A 45 -7.81 5.43 -12.98
C LYS A 45 -9.28 5.82 -12.75
N LYS A 46 -9.81 5.61 -11.53
CA LYS A 46 -11.21 5.89 -11.20
C LYS A 46 -11.51 7.38 -11.07
N ILE A 47 -10.57 8.18 -10.57
CA ILE A 47 -10.80 9.61 -10.32
C ILE A 47 -10.95 10.40 -11.64
N GLY A 48 -10.19 10.07 -12.69
CA GLY A 48 -10.32 10.73 -14.00
C GLY A 48 -9.95 12.23 -14.03
N GLN A 49 -9.31 12.74 -12.98
CA GLN A 49 -8.76 14.11 -12.87
C GLN A 49 -7.30 14.13 -13.34
N PRO A 50 -6.67 15.32 -13.52
CA PRO A 50 -5.26 15.43 -13.85
C PRO A 50 -4.39 14.52 -12.98
N GLU A 51 -3.44 13.83 -13.60
CA GLU A 51 -2.71 12.69 -13.01
C GLU A 51 -2.09 13.03 -11.66
N ALA A 52 -1.49 14.21 -11.52
CA ALA A 52 -0.87 14.67 -10.28
C ALA A 52 -1.88 14.79 -9.11
N LYS A 53 -3.07 15.35 -9.37
CA LYS A 53 -4.12 15.52 -8.34
C LYS A 53 -4.67 14.16 -7.91
N SER A 54 -4.94 13.30 -8.89
CA SER A 54 -5.38 11.91 -8.65
C SER A 54 -4.37 11.14 -7.81
N ILE A 55 -3.07 11.27 -8.12
CA ILE A 55 -1.98 10.66 -7.34
C ILE A 55 -2.01 11.15 -5.89
N GLY A 56 -2.13 12.46 -5.64
CA GLY A 56 -2.15 13.01 -4.27
C GLY A 56 -3.31 12.45 -3.44
N ILE A 57 -4.52 12.45 -4.01
CA ILE A 57 -5.73 11.94 -3.35
C ILE A 57 -5.59 10.44 -3.06
N CYS A 58 -5.15 9.66 -4.04
CA CYS A 58 -4.99 8.22 -3.89
C CYS A 58 -3.84 7.85 -2.94
N THR A 59 -2.77 8.65 -2.92
CA THR A 59 -1.66 8.47 -1.97
C THR A 59 -2.13 8.66 -0.54
N ARG A 60 -2.95 9.70 -0.29
CA ARG A 60 -3.52 9.96 1.03
C ARG A 60 -4.37 8.79 1.53
N THR A 61 -5.23 8.24 0.67
CA THR A 61 -6.18 7.18 1.04
C THR A 61 -5.55 5.79 1.12
N VAL A 62 -4.66 5.43 0.19
CA VAL A 62 -4.04 4.11 0.13
C VAL A 62 -2.85 3.98 1.08
N PHE A 63 -2.09 5.05 1.31
CA PHE A 63 -0.85 5.00 2.11
C PHE A 63 -0.92 5.86 3.38
N ASN A 64 -1.11 7.18 3.27
CA ASN A 64 -0.88 8.06 4.43
C ASN A 64 -1.86 7.82 5.57
N LYS A 65 -3.14 7.57 5.28
CA LYS A 65 -4.14 7.19 6.29
C LYS A 65 -3.81 5.88 7.01
N LYS A 66 -2.94 5.05 6.42
CA LYS A 66 -2.47 3.78 6.98
C LYS A 66 -1.11 3.89 7.68
N GLY A 67 -0.58 5.10 7.83
CA GLY A 67 0.76 5.30 8.40
C GLY A 67 1.90 4.91 7.47
N LEU A 68 1.66 4.87 6.15
CA LEU A 68 2.65 4.58 5.13
C LEU A 68 2.98 5.81 4.29
N ASN A 69 4.20 5.89 3.79
CA ASN A 69 4.62 6.84 2.77
C ASN A 69 4.78 6.13 1.43
N ARG A 70 4.22 6.72 0.37
CA ARG A 70 4.33 6.19 -0.98
C ARG A 70 5.64 6.66 -1.62
N GLY A 71 6.49 5.71 -1.98
CA GLY A 71 7.66 5.92 -2.83
C GLY A 71 7.32 5.81 -4.32
N THR A 72 8.25 5.27 -5.09
CA THR A 72 8.08 5.08 -6.53
C THR A 72 7.08 3.95 -6.81
N PHE A 73 6.21 4.15 -7.80
CA PHE A 73 5.19 3.18 -8.18
C PHE A 73 5.09 3.07 -9.69
N LYS A 74 4.65 1.90 -10.19
CA LYS A 74 4.38 1.66 -11.60
C LYS A 74 2.99 1.05 -11.75
N CYS A 75 2.16 1.63 -12.63
CA CYS A 75 0.81 1.13 -12.91
C CYS A 75 0.69 0.25 -14.15
N LYS A 76 1.63 0.40 -15.09
CA LYS A 76 1.67 -0.36 -16.35
C LYS A 76 2.69 -1.50 -16.25
N ARG A 77 2.45 -2.59 -16.98
CA ARG A 77 3.30 -3.81 -17.01
C ARG A 77 3.45 -4.45 -15.62
N LYS A 78 4.60 -4.29 -14.96
CA LYS A 78 4.91 -4.86 -13.63
C LYS A 78 4.44 -3.95 -12.52
N ARG A 79 3.17 -4.09 -12.12
CA ARG A 79 2.58 -3.27 -11.06
C ARG A 79 3.29 -3.49 -9.72
N ARG A 80 3.94 -2.45 -9.23
CA ARG A 80 4.73 -2.48 -8.00
C ARG A 80 4.80 -1.09 -7.40
N VAL A 81 4.89 -1.01 -6.09
CA VAL A 81 5.14 0.24 -5.34
C VAL A 81 6.17 -0.02 -4.27
N ILE A 82 7.14 0.88 -4.16
CA ILE A 82 8.05 0.95 -3.03
C ILE A 82 7.41 1.88 -2.01
N PHE A 83 7.37 1.48 -0.75
CA PHE A 83 6.79 2.27 0.32
C PHE A 83 7.59 2.11 1.60
N THR A 84 7.42 3.05 2.52
CA THR A 84 8.11 3.05 3.82
C THR A 84 7.11 3.36 4.91
N LYS A 85 7.47 3.13 6.17
CA LYS A 85 6.64 3.63 7.27
C LYS A 85 6.74 5.15 7.35
N LYS A 86 5.64 5.75 7.76
CA LYS A 86 5.57 7.17 8.12
C LYS A 86 6.03 7.40 9.57
N HIS A 87 5.79 6.43 10.46
CA HIS A 87 6.09 6.53 11.88
C HIS A 87 6.95 5.33 12.35
N LYS A 88 7.78 5.54 13.39
CA LYS A 88 8.70 4.53 13.92
C LYS A 88 7.98 3.36 14.59
N ARG A 89 6.88 3.64 15.29
CA ARG A 89 6.24 2.68 16.23
C ARG A 89 5.19 1.78 15.60
N SER A 90 4.44 2.24 14.59
CA SER A 90 3.37 1.40 14.03
C SER A 90 2.85 1.91 12.67
N ILE A 91 2.37 0.96 11.88
CA ILE A 91 1.45 1.20 10.77
C ILE A 91 0.02 1.16 11.31
N HIS A 92 -0.81 2.10 10.87
CA HIS A 92 -2.21 2.21 11.30
C HIS A 92 -3.12 1.53 10.27
N ILE A 93 -2.87 0.25 10.03
CA ILE A 93 -3.72 -0.58 9.18
C ILE A 93 -4.85 -1.12 10.07
N GLY A 94 -5.96 -0.39 10.15
CA GLY A 94 -7.17 -0.88 10.82
C GLY A 94 -7.66 -2.18 10.19
N ARG A 95 -8.38 -3.04 10.93
CA ARG A 95 -8.99 -4.26 10.37
C ARG A 95 -10.02 -3.88 9.30
N LYS A 96 -10.04 -4.59 8.16
CA LYS A 96 -11.05 -4.38 7.13
C LYS A 96 -12.35 -5.06 7.60
N GLY A 97 -13.14 -4.33 8.39
CA GLY A 97 -14.40 -4.80 8.99
C GLY A 97 -15.42 -3.69 9.25
N ASP A 98 -15.00 -2.46 9.56
CA ASP A 98 -15.93 -1.38 9.92
C ASP A 98 -16.18 -0.40 8.77
N LYS A 99 -16.86 -0.88 7.72
CA LYS A 99 -17.67 0.01 6.88
C LYS A 99 -19.10 -0.51 6.93
N LYS A 100 -19.81 -0.07 7.97
CA LYS A 100 -21.27 0.00 7.98
C LYS A 100 -21.73 1.01 6.93
#